data_AF-A0A2W2E8U3-F1
#
_entry.id   AF-A0A2W2E8U3-F1
#
_cell.length_a   1.000
_cell.length_b   1.000
_cell.length_c   1.000
_cell.angle_alpha   90.00
_cell.angle_beta   90.00
_cell.angle_gamma   90.00
#
_symmetry.space_group_name_H-M   'P 1'
#
loop_
_entity.id
_entity.type
_entity.pdbx_description
1 polymer ?
#
loop_
_entity_poly.entity_id
_entity_poly.type
_entity_poly.pdbx_seq_one_letter_code
_entity_poly.pdbx_strand_id
1 'polypeptide(L)' 'MRAKVGVTALALLFLGGLWLVAAPFAVGYQPRGDEYADATVNDLWVGGGLAGLGFVALVIYAADALRELASRGKHADV' A
#
# COMPACT_ATOMS: atom_id res chain seq x y z
N MET A 1 17.15 -12.73 0.87
CA MET A 1 15.81 -13.30 0.57
C MET A 1 14.70 -12.68 1.41
N ARG A 2 14.86 -12.57 2.74
CA ARG A 2 13.84 -11.99 3.64
C ARG A 2 13.37 -10.57 3.26
N ALA A 3 14.28 -9.67 2.86
CA ALA A 3 13.91 -8.31 2.42
C ALA A 3 13.01 -8.28 1.18
N LYS A 4 13.26 -9.15 0.19
CA LYS A 4 12.41 -9.27 -1.01
C LYS A 4 10.99 -9.72 -0.67
N VAL A 5 10.87 -10.66 0.28
CA VAL A 5 9.57 -11.14 0.76
C VAL A 5 8.83 -10.03 1.50
N GLY A 6 9.52 -9.26 2.35
CA GLY A 6 8.93 -8.13 3.08
C GLY A 6 8.37 -7.06 2.14
N VAL A 7 9.15 -6.61 1.16
CA VAL A 7 8.70 -5.61 0.17
C VAL A 7 7.53 -6.14 -0.65
N THR A 8 7.58 -7.40 -1.07
CA THR A 8 6.48 -8.02 -1.84
C THR A 8 5.20 -8.06 -0.99
N ALA A 9 5.31 -8.41 0.28
CA ALA A 9 4.16 -8.41 1.21
C ALA A 9 3.58 -7.00 1.38
N LEU A 10 4.43 -5.97 1.54
CA LEU A 10 3.98 -4.57 1.63
C LEU A 10 3.31 -4.09 0.34
N ALA A 11 3.85 -4.46 -0.83
CA ALA A 11 3.24 -4.14 -2.11
C ALA A 11 1.87 -4.81 -2.28
N LEU A 12 1.75 -6.09 -1.93
CA LEU A 12 0.48 -6.81 -1.97
C LEU A 12 -0.53 -6.23 -0.97
N LEU A 13 -0.08 -5.83 0.22
CA LEU A 13 -0.94 -5.20 1.23
C LEU A 13 -1.45 -3.83 0.76
N PHE A 14 -0.59 -3.03 0.15
CA PHE A 14 -0.96 -1.75 -0.47
C PHE A 14 -2.00 -1.96 -1.59
N LEU A 15 -1.71 -2.85 -2.53
CA LEU A 15 -2.60 -3.12 -3.67
C LEU A 15 -3.92 -3.76 -3.24
N GLY A 16 -3.88 -4.64 -2.24
CA GLY A 16 -5.08 -5.24 -1.63
C GLY A 16 -5.96 -4.19 -0.94
N GLY A 17 -5.34 -3.25 -0.22
CA GLY A 17 -6.06 -2.11 0.36
C GLY A 17 -6.73 -1.24 -0.71
N LEU A 18 -6.01 -0.89 -1.78
CA LEU A 18 -6.59 -0.15 -2.90
C LEU A 18 -7.73 -0.90 -3.57
N TRP A 19 -7.59 -2.22 -3.71
CA TRP A 19 -8.66 -3.06 -4.24
C TRP A 19 -9.90 -3.02 -3.36
N LEU A 20 -9.77 -3.13 -2.03
CA LEU A 20 -10.92 -3.03 -1.13
C LEU A 20 -11.66 -1.70 -1.28
N VAL A 21 -10.94 -0.58 -1.41
CA VAL A 21 -11.55 0.73 -1.66
C VAL A 21 -12.32 0.74 -2.99
N ALA A 22 -11.79 0.08 -4.03
CA ALA A 22 -12.38 0.05 -5.36
C ALA A 22 -13.50 -0.99 -5.52
N ALA A 23 -13.47 -2.08 -4.76
CA ALA A 23 -14.30 -3.27 -4.94
C ALA A 23 -15.81 -3.00 -4.90
N PRO A 24 -16.36 -2.15 -4.00
CA PRO A 24 -17.80 -1.86 -3.97
C PRO A 24 -18.33 -1.32 -5.28
N PHE A 25 -17.52 -0.50 -5.96
CA PHE A 25 -17.88 0.16 -7.21
C PHE A 25 -17.54 -0.70 -8.43
N ALA A 26 -16.43 -1.42 -8.38
CA ALA A 26 -15.97 -2.26 -9.49
C ALA A 26 -16.84 -3.53 -9.65
N VAL A 27 -17.26 -4.13 -8.54
CA VAL A 27 -18.11 -5.34 -8.52
C VAL A 27 -19.60 -4.97 -8.50
N GLY A 28 -19.94 -3.74 -8.11
CA GLY A 28 -21.30 -3.20 -8.23
C GLY A 28 -22.25 -3.58 -7.11
N TYR A 29 -21.74 -4.00 -5.94
CA TYR A 29 -22.57 -4.18 -4.74
C TYR A 29 -22.83 -2.87 -3.98
N GLN A 30 -22.17 -1.77 -4.35
CA GLN A 30 -22.60 -0.42 -3.97
C GLN A 30 -23.35 0.22 -5.15
N PRO A 31 -24.69 0.38 -5.07
CA PRO A 31 -25.46 1.09 -6.07
C PRO A 31 -25.06 2.57 -6.16
N ARG A 32 -25.17 3.15 -7.36
CA ARG A 32 -24.91 4.57 -7.58
C ARG A 32 -26.09 5.41 -7.12
N GLY A 33 -25.81 6.46 -6.33
CA GLY A 33 -26.82 7.41 -5.85
C GLY A 33 -27.49 6.99 -4.54
N ASP A 34 -27.27 5.76 -4.09
CA ASP A 34 -27.71 5.29 -2.78
C ASP A 34 -26.69 5.68 -1.69
N GLU A 35 -27.17 5.68 -0.44
CA GLU A 35 -26.31 5.76 0.74
C GLU A 35 -25.33 4.57 0.76
N TYR A 36 -24.16 4.78 1.38
CA TYR A 36 -23.17 3.72 1.45
C TYR A 36 -23.65 2.59 2.34
N ALA A 37 -23.70 1.39 1.78
CA ALA A 37 -23.95 0.19 2.56
C ALA A 37 -22.85 0.00 3.60
N ASP A 38 -23.17 -0.64 4.73
CA ASP A 38 -22.21 -0.92 5.80
C ASP A 38 -20.96 -1.66 5.27
N ALA A 39 -21.15 -2.56 4.31
CA ALA A 39 -20.05 -3.25 3.62
C ALA A 39 -19.11 -2.27 2.90
N THR A 40 -19.66 -1.29 2.16
CA THR A 40 -18.88 -0.25 1.49
C THR A 40 -18.13 0.62 2.48
N VAL A 41 -18.77 1.03 3.57
CA VAL A 41 -18.12 1.83 4.63
C VAL A 41 -16.95 1.05 5.24
N ASN A 42 -17.15 -0.23 5.56
CA ASN A 42 -16.10 -1.11 6.06
C ASN A 42 -14.94 -1.23 5.06
N ASP A 43 -15.23 -1.48 3.79
CA ASP A 43 -14.22 -1.67 2.75
C ASP A 43 -13.40 -0.40 2.50
N LEU A 44 -14.02 0.78 2.59
CA LEU A 44 -13.34 2.07 2.50
C LEU A 44 -12.39 2.29 3.69
N TRP A 45 -12.83 2.02 4.92
CA TRP A 45 -12.00 2.21 6.10
C TRP A 45 -10.86 1.18 6.20
N VAL A 46 -11.18 -0.10 6.03
CA VAL A 46 -10.18 -1.18 6.08
C VAL A 46 -9.24 -1.09 4.89
N GLY A 47 -9.78 -0.92 3.68
CA GLY A 47 -9.00 -0.77 2.46
C GLY A 47 -8.11 0.47 2.49
N GLY A 48 -8.66 1.62 2.89
CA GLY A 48 -7.92 2.86 3.05
C GLY A 48 -6.81 2.74 4.10
N GLY A 49 -7.10 2.09 5.24
CA GLY A 49 -6.11 1.82 6.27
C GLY A 49 -4.96 0.92 5.79
N LEU A 50 -5.27 -0.19 5.13
CA LEU A 50 -4.27 -1.09 4.56
C LEU A 50 -3.44 -0.41 3.47
N ALA A 51 -4.08 0.31 2.56
CA ALA A 51 -3.39 1.06 1.52
C ALA A 51 -2.48 2.13 2.14
N GLY A 52 -2.99 2.93 3.08
CA GLY A 52 -2.21 3.97 3.75
C GLY A 52 -0.99 3.42 4.48
N LEU A 53 -1.17 2.37 5.30
CA LEU A 53 -0.08 1.75 6.04
C LEU A 53 0.95 1.08 5.12
N GLY A 54 0.48 0.33 4.12
CA GLY A 54 1.35 -0.31 3.11
C GLY A 54 2.16 0.72 2.33
N PHE A 55 1.53 1.82 1.93
CA PHE A 55 2.20 2.91 1.22
C PHE A 55 3.27 3.59 2.07
N VAL A 56 2.95 3.97 3.31
CA VAL A 56 3.93 4.61 4.22
C VAL A 56 5.13 3.68 4.45
N ALA A 57 4.89 2.40 4.70
CA ALA A 57 5.96 1.42 4.88
C ALA A 57 6.84 1.26 3.63
N LEU A 58 6.25 1.24 2.43
CA LEU A 58 6.99 1.21 1.16
C LEU A 58 7.84 2.46 0.96
N VAL A 59 7.30 3.64 1.28
CA VAL A 59 8.04 4.91 1.18
C VAL A 59 9.23 4.93 2.14
N ILE A 60 9.04 4.51 3.39
CA ILE A 60 10.13 4.40 4.37
C ILE A 60 11.19 3.43 3.86
N TYR A 61 10.80 2.24 3.40
CA TYR A 61 11.72 1.25 2.85
C TYR A 61 12.51 1.81 1.65
N ALA A 62 11.84 2.51 0.73
CA ALA A 62 12.48 3.11 -0.43
C ALA A 62 13.48 4.20 -0.01
N ALA A 63 13.11 5.05 0.96
CA ALA A 63 14.00 6.08 1.50
C ALA A 63 15.26 5.48 2.14
N ASP A 64 15.12 4.42 2.93
CA ASP A 64 16.25 3.73 3.55
C ASP A 64 17.15 3.06 2.50
N ALA A 65 16.57 2.39 1.50
CA ALA A 65 17.32 1.78 0.42
C ALA A 65 18.12 2.82 -0.39
N LEU A 66 17.53 3.98 -0.67
CA LEU A 66 18.22 5.09 -1.35
C LEU A 66 19.34 5.69 -0.48
N ARG A 67 19.12 5.84 0.83
CA ARG A 67 20.16 6.31 1.77
C ARG A 67 21.34 5.36 1.82
N GLU A 68 21.09 4.05 1.83
CA GLU A 68 22.15 3.04 1.82
C GLU A 68 22.94 3.01 0.51
N LEU A 69 22.28 3.18 -0.64
CA LEU A 69 22.97 3.32 -1.92
C LEU A 69 23.84 4.59 -1.97
N ALA A 70 23.30 5.71 -1.47
CA ALA A 70 24.02 6.97 -1.43
C ALA A 70 25.25 6.94 -0.50
N SER A 71 25.16 6.26 0.65
CA SER A 71 26.29 6.13 1.57
C SER A 71 27.40 5.25 0.98
N ARG A 72 27.03 4.15 0.31
CA ARG A 72 28.00 3.26 -0.36
C ARG A 72 28.74 3.96 -1.50
N GLY A 73 28.05 4.78 -2.30
CA GLY A 73 28.68 5.57 -3.36
C GLY A 73 29.77 6.50 -2.84
N LYS A 74 29.50 7.22 -1.73
CA LYS A 74 30.48 8.12 -1.11
C LYS A 74 31.76 7.44 -0.63
N HIS A 75 31.71 6.16 -0.29
CA HIS A 75 32.89 5.40 0.18
C HIS A 75 33.67 4.74 -0.95
N ALA A 76 33.13 4.67 -2.17
CA ALA A 76 33.85 4.16 -3.33
C ALA A 76 34.74 5.22 -4.00
N ASP A 77 34.47 6.50 -3.73
CA ASP A 77 35.21 7.65 -4.25
C ASP A 77 36.42 8.06 -3.38
N VAL A 78 36.76 7.28 -2.34
CA VAL A 78 37.88 7.50 -1.41
C VAL A 78 38.88 6.36 -1.53
#